data_AF-A0A9R1RUK1-F1
#
_entry.id   AF-A0A9R1RUK1-F1
#
_cell.length_a   1.000
_cell.length_b   1.000
_cell.length_c   1.000
_cell.angle_alpha   90.00
_cell.angle_beta   90.00
_cell.angle_gamma   90.00
#
_symmetry.space_group_name_H-M   'P 1'
#
loop_
_entity.id
_entity.type
_entity.pdbx_description
1 polymer ?
#
loop_
_entity_poly.entity_id
_entity_poly.type
_entity_poly.pdbx_seq_one_letter_code
_entity_poly.pdbx_strand_id
1 'polypeptide(L)'
;MASRSPTSTPRSSPRSSSTARSTSSSTANAAPVEDLKSFDAEFVKVDQATLLDLILAANYLNIKGLLDLTCQTVADMIKGKTPEEIRKTFNIKNDFTPEEEAEIRRENQWAFDPN
;
A
#
# COMPACT_ATOMS: atom_id res chain seq x y z
N MET A 1 -8.86 -68.63 49.26
CA MET A 1 -10.21 -68.43 48.69
C MET A 1 -10.66 -67.02 49.04
N ALA A 2 -10.61 -66.10 48.07
CA ALA A 2 -11.15 -64.74 48.23
C ALA A 2 -11.63 -64.26 46.87
N SER A 3 -12.94 -64.28 46.69
CA SER A 3 -13.68 -63.82 45.52
C SER A 3 -13.62 -62.30 45.41
N ARG A 4 -13.31 -61.77 44.23
CA ARG A 4 -13.51 -60.35 43.89
C ARG A 4 -14.05 -60.22 42.45
N SER A 5 -15.00 -59.29 42.34
CA SER A 5 -16.11 -59.11 41.41
C SER A 5 -15.73 -58.63 39.98
N PRO A 6 -16.65 -58.66 38.99
CA PRO A 6 -16.38 -58.21 37.63
C PRO A 6 -16.49 -56.68 37.52
N THR A 7 -15.54 -56.05 36.82
CA THR A 7 -15.56 -54.60 36.55
C THR A 7 -15.93 -54.33 35.10
N SER A 8 -16.82 -53.34 34.97
CA SER A 8 -17.43 -52.77 33.79
C SER A 8 -16.45 -52.16 32.75
N THR A 9 -16.94 -52.18 31.52
CA THR A 9 -16.44 -51.72 30.21
C THR A 9 -15.64 -50.39 30.16
N PRO A 10 -14.94 -50.14 29.03
CA PRO A 10 -15.53 -49.15 28.12
C PRO A 10 -15.43 -49.46 26.61
N ARG A 11 -16.56 -49.20 25.97
CA ARG A 11 -16.87 -48.80 24.59
C ARG A 11 -15.68 -48.39 23.71
N SER A 12 -15.45 -49.15 22.65
CA SER A 12 -14.54 -48.83 21.55
C SER A 12 -15.04 -47.62 20.75
N SER A 13 -14.26 -46.54 20.72
CA SER A 13 -14.39 -45.46 19.74
C SER A 13 -13.63 -45.84 18.45
N PRO A 14 -14.20 -45.73 17.25
CA PRO A 14 -13.40 -45.81 16.04
C PRO A 14 -12.74 -44.44 15.79
N ARG A 15 -11.41 -44.45 15.72
CA ARG A 15 -10.57 -43.34 15.30
C ARG A 15 -10.37 -43.41 13.78
N SER A 16 -10.29 -42.24 13.16
CA SER A 16 -9.63 -41.94 11.88
C SER A 16 -10.35 -42.32 10.58
N SER A 17 -10.91 -41.30 9.91
CA SER A 17 -10.63 -41.10 8.49
C SER A 17 -10.29 -39.62 8.25
N SER A 18 -8.99 -39.38 8.12
CA SER A 18 -8.42 -38.15 7.59
C SER A 18 -8.85 -37.98 6.14
N THR A 19 -9.65 -36.97 5.84
CA THR A 19 -9.61 -36.34 4.52
C THR A 19 -9.17 -34.90 4.75
N ALA A 20 -7.85 -34.72 4.81
CA ALA A 20 -7.26 -33.41 4.59
C ALA A 20 -7.70 -32.99 3.19
N ARG A 21 -8.63 -32.03 3.13
CA ARG A 21 -9.02 -31.41 1.87
C ARG A 21 -7.78 -30.69 1.37
N SER A 22 -7.11 -31.32 0.42
CA SER A 22 -5.93 -30.82 -0.25
C SER A 22 -6.16 -29.37 -0.62
N THR A 23 -5.48 -28.46 0.07
CA THR A 23 -5.24 -27.11 -0.40
C THR A 23 -4.46 -27.27 -1.69
N SER A 24 -5.15 -27.17 -2.81
CA SER A 24 -4.54 -27.03 -4.12
C SER A 24 -3.75 -25.72 -4.12
N SER A 25 -2.48 -25.81 -3.76
CA SER A 25 -1.49 -24.81 -4.14
C SER A 25 -1.28 -24.89 -5.65
N SER A 26 -1.13 -23.72 -6.28
CA SER A 26 -0.65 -23.51 -7.65
C SER A 26 -1.73 -23.76 -8.72
N THR A 27 -2.08 -22.88 -9.66
CA THR A 27 -1.31 -21.86 -10.40
C THR A 27 -2.28 -20.90 -11.13
N ALA A 28 -2.21 -19.59 -10.86
CA ALA A 28 -2.67 -18.47 -11.71
C ALA A 28 -2.18 -17.21 -10.97
N ASN A 29 -1.47 -16.22 -11.51
CA ASN A 29 -1.75 -15.49 -12.74
C ASN A 29 -0.66 -14.38 -12.83
N ALA A 30 0.45 -14.57 -13.55
CA ALA A 30 1.50 -13.54 -13.65
C ALA A 30 1.19 -12.47 -14.71
N ALA A 31 0.46 -12.82 -15.77
CA ALA A 31 0.02 -11.91 -16.83
C ALA A 31 -0.91 -10.76 -16.32
N PRO A 32 -1.96 -11.02 -15.50
CA PRO A 32 -2.87 -9.95 -15.10
C PRO A 32 -2.26 -8.93 -14.13
N VAL A 33 -1.13 -9.21 -13.49
CA VAL A 33 -0.50 -8.23 -12.58
C VAL A 33 0.13 -7.08 -13.37
N GLU A 34 0.78 -7.38 -14.50
CA GLU A 34 1.34 -6.34 -15.36
C GLU A 34 0.26 -5.56 -16.13
N ASP A 35 -0.82 -6.23 -16.53
CA ASP A 35 -1.98 -5.56 -17.12
C ASP A 35 -2.64 -4.59 -16.12
N LEU A 36 -2.77 -4.99 -14.85
CA LEU A 36 -3.29 -4.12 -13.79
C LEU A 36 -2.39 -2.92 -13.51
N LYS A 37 -1.07 -3.09 -13.44
CA LYS A 37 -0.14 -1.96 -13.27
C LYS A 37 -0.23 -0.98 -14.43
N SER A 38 -0.35 -1.50 -15.66
CA SER A 38 -0.49 -0.67 -16.85
C SER A 38 -1.80 0.11 -16.83
N PHE A 39 -2.88 -0.55 -16.40
CA PHE A 39 -4.18 0.10 -16.19
C PHE A 39 -4.10 1.19 -15.12
N ASP A 40 -3.50 0.90 -13.96
CA ASP A 40 -3.35 1.87 -12.86
C ASP A 40 -2.56 3.10 -13.31
N ALA A 41 -1.48 2.90 -14.07
CA ALA A 41 -0.67 3.97 -14.63
C ALA A 41 -1.45 4.80 -15.67
N GLU A 42 -2.35 4.21 -16.44
CA GLU A 42 -3.25 4.91 -17.36
C GLU A 42 -4.34 5.68 -16.61
N PHE A 43 -4.92 5.05 -15.58
CA PHE A 43 -6.05 5.56 -14.81
C PHE A 43 -5.73 6.86 -14.07
N VAL A 44 -4.52 7.01 -13.55
CA VAL A 44 -4.08 8.23 -12.84
C VAL A 44 -3.57 9.33 -13.76
N LYS A 45 -3.54 9.13 -15.10
CA LYS A 45 -3.23 10.19 -16.08
C LYS A 45 -4.42 11.12 -16.28
N VAL A 46 -4.83 11.77 -15.21
CA VAL A 46 -5.86 12.81 -15.20
C VAL A 46 -5.22 14.16 -14.85
N ASP A 47 -5.98 15.24 -14.97
CA ASP A 47 -5.53 16.55 -14.52
C ASP A 47 -5.35 16.59 -12.98
N GLN A 48 -4.57 17.56 -12.51
CA GLN A 48 -4.22 17.66 -11.09
C GLN A 48 -5.44 17.85 -10.18
N ALA A 49 -6.47 18.60 -10.62
CA ALA A 49 -7.66 18.80 -9.80
C ALA A 49 -8.41 17.48 -9.61
N THR A 50 -8.62 16.74 -10.70
CA THR A 50 -9.23 15.40 -10.65
C THR A 50 -8.40 14.42 -9.81
N LEU A 51 -7.07 14.45 -9.91
CA LEU A 51 -6.20 13.58 -9.10
C LEU A 51 -6.33 13.88 -7.59
N LEU A 52 -6.40 15.16 -7.20
CA LEU A 52 -6.61 15.56 -5.81
C LEU A 52 -8.01 15.18 -5.31
N ASP A 53 -9.04 15.34 -6.13
CA ASP A 53 -10.40 14.89 -5.81
C ASP A 53 -10.49 13.37 -5.64
N LEU A 54 -9.75 12.60 -6.45
CA LEU A 54 -9.65 11.15 -6.29
C LEU A 54 -8.98 10.75 -4.97
N ILE A 55 -7.94 11.47 -4.52
CA ILE A 55 -7.32 11.25 -3.20
C ILE A 55 -8.36 11.46 -2.09
N LEU A 56 -9.11 12.55 -2.15
CA LEU A 56 -10.15 12.87 -1.16
C LEU A 56 -11.26 11.82 -1.16
N ALA A 57 -11.74 11.42 -2.33
CA ALA A 57 -12.78 10.39 -2.48
C ALA A 57 -12.29 9.02 -1.98
N ALA A 58 -11.06 8.63 -2.30
CA ALA A 58 -10.47 7.37 -1.86
C ALA A 58 -10.32 7.33 -0.33
N ASN A 59 -9.90 8.44 0.28
CA ASN A 59 -9.83 8.58 1.74
C ASN A 59 -11.23 8.50 2.38
N TYR A 60 -12.21 9.24 1.82
CA TYR A 60 -13.58 9.25 2.34
C TYR A 60 -14.26 7.87 2.27
N LEU A 61 -14.07 7.14 1.16
CA LEU A 61 -14.62 5.80 0.93
C LEU A 61 -13.76 4.69 1.56
N ASN A 62 -12.63 5.04 2.19
CA ASN A 62 -11.66 4.12 2.78
C ASN A 62 -11.14 3.05 1.81
N ILE A 63 -10.84 3.45 0.57
CA ILE A 63 -10.30 2.57 -0.47
C ILE A 63 -8.77 2.70 -0.48
N LYS A 64 -8.10 1.92 0.38
CA LYS A 64 -6.65 2.01 0.59
C LYS A 64 -5.83 1.91 -0.70
N GLY A 65 -6.14 0.98 -1.60
CA GLY A 65 -5.36 0.79 -2.83
C GLY A 65 -5.39 2.00 -3.76
N LEU A 66 -6.56 2.64 -3.90
CA LEU A 66 -6.71 3.85 -4.70
C LEU A 66 -6.01 5.04 -4.02
N LEU A 67 -6.09 5.14 -2.70
CA LEU A 67 -5.40 6.17 -1.93
C LEU A 67 -3.88 6.03 -2.08
N ASP A 68 -3.34 4.82 -1.93
CA ASP A 68 -1.90 4.55 -2.11
C ASP A 68 -1.44 4.92 -3.53
N LEU A 69 -2.19 4.48 -4.56
CA LEU A 69 -1.86 4.73 -5.97
C LEU A 69 -1.83 6.23 -6.30
N THR A 70 -2.85 6.97 -5.88
CA THR A 70 -2.97 8.41 -6.17
C THR A 70 -1.94 9.22 -5.36
N CYS A 71 -1.71 8.89 -4.09
CA CYS A 71 -0.64 9.50 -3.29
C CYS A 71 0.76 9.23 -3.87
N GLN A 72 1.01 8.00 -4.33
CA GLN A 72 2.28 7.65 -4.98
C GLN A 72 2.48 8.47 -6.26
N THR A 73 1.43 8.63 -7.06
CA THR A 73 1.48 9.45 -8.28
C THR A 73 1.87 10.90 -7.97
N VAL A 74 1.28 11.51 -6.92
CA VAL A 74 1.65 12.86 -6.48
C VAL A 74 3.09 12.90 -5.95
N ALA A 75 3.54 11.88 -5.22
CA ALA A 75 4.91 11.79 -4.74
C ALA A 75 5.92 11.72 -5.89
N ASP A 76 5.62 10.94 -6.93
CA ASP A 76 6.45 10.83 -8.13
C ASP A 76 6.50 12.13 -8.94
N MET A 77 5.43 12.95 -8.91
CA MET A 77 5.44 14.29 -9.49
C MET A 77 6.33 15.28 -8.74
N ILE A 78 6.68 15.02 -7.48
CA ILE A 78 7.53 15.86 -6.62
C ILE A 78 8.98 15.38 -6.66
N LYS A 79 9.18 14.07 -6.73
CA LYS A 79 10.49 13.42 -6.67
C LYS A 79 11.45 13.98 -7.72
N GLY A 80 12.62 14.43 -7.27
CA GLY A 80 13.69 14.92 -8.14
C GLY A 80 13.47 16.32 -8.72
N LYS A 81 12.38 17.01 -8.36
CA LYS A 81 12.15 18.40 -8.76
C LYS A 81 12.70 19.38 -7.73
N THR A 82 13.11 20.55 -8.18
CA THR A 82 13.50 21.64 -7.26
C THR A 82 12.27 22.26 -6.59
N PRO A 83 12.42 22.94 -5.44
CA PRO A 83 11.33 23.66 -4.80
C PRO A 83 10.60 24.62 -5.74
N GLU A 84 11.33 25.29 -6.65
CA GLU A 84 10.78 26.22 -7.62
C GLU A 84 9.93 25.52 -8.69
N GLU A 85 10.37 24.34 -9.16
CA GLU A 85 9.62 23.51 -10.12
C GLU A 85 8.36 22.92 -9.49
N ILE A 86 8.44 22.49 -8.22
CA ILE A 86 7.28 22.00 -7.45
C ILE A 86 6.26 23.13 -7.29
N ARG A 87 6.72 24.32 -6.87
CA ARG A 87 5.86 25.51 -6.74
C ARG A 87 5.15 25.84 -8.05
N LYS A 88 5.86 25.80 -9.18
CA LYS A 88 5.26 26.01 -10.51
C LYS A 88 4.25 24.92 -10.88
N THR A 89 4.58 23.64 -10.63
CA THR A 89 3.74 22.49 -10.98
C THR A 89 2.41 22.49 -10.21
N PHE A 90 2.46 22.85 -8.93
CA PHE A 90 1.27 22.88 -8.06
C PHE A 90 0.67 24.29 -7.90
N ASN A 91 1.15 25.25 -8.71
CA ASN A 91 0.71 26.64 -8.68
C ASN A 91 0.72 27.26 -7.27
N ILE A 92 1.77 26.94 -6.49
CA ILE A 92 1.98 27.41 -5.11
C ILE A 92 2.77 28.71 -5.15
N LYS A 93 2.25 29.74 -4.48
CA LYS A 93 2.95 31.02 -4.31
C LYS A 93 4.10 30.86 -3.31
N ASN A 94 5.29 31.39 -3.62
CA ASN A 94 6.35 31.53 -2.63
C ASN A 94 5.97 32.63 -1.63
N ASP A 95 5.84 32.25 -0.37
CA ASP A 95 5.50 33.12 0.75
C ASP A 95 6.69 33.41 1.68
N PHE A 96 7.86 32.83 1.41
CA PHE A 96 9.09 33.14 2.12
C PHE A 96 9.73 34.44 1.63
N THR A 97 10.31 35.18 2.56
CA THR A 97 11.25 36.26 2.24
C THR A 97 12.56 35.69 1.69
N PRO A 98 13.34 36.47 0.92
CA PRO A 98 14.65 36.03 0.42
C PRO A 98 15.60 35.56 1.53
N GLU A 99 15.56 36.24 2.68
CA GLU A 99 16.36 35.91 3.86
C GLU A 99 15.95 34.57 4.48
N GLU A 100 14.65 34.32 4.64
CA GLU A 100 14.12 33.05 5.16
C GLU A 100 14.42 31.89 4.18
N GLU A 101 14.27 32.11 2.87
CA GLU A 101 14.56 31.07 1.88
C GLU A 101 16.07 30.73 1.86
N ALA A 102 16.94 31.72 2.00
CA ALA A 102 18.38 31.51 2.10
C ALA A 102 18.75 30.69 3.34
N GLU A 103 18.13 30.99 4.49
CA GLU A 103 18.37 30.26 5.73
C GLU A 103 17.86 28.82 5.65
N ILE A 104 16.63 28.60 5.14
CA ILE A 104 16.07 27.26 4.91
C ILE A 104 16.96 26.46 3.95
N ARG A 105 17.47 27.10 2.89
CA ARG A 105 18.39 26.45 1.93
C ARG A 105 19.74 26.11 2.57
N ARG A 106 20.25 26.95 3.48
CA ARG A 106 21.48 26.71 4.25
C ARG A 106 21.30 25.53 5.23
N GLU A 107 20.17 25.46 5.92
CA GLU A 107 19.89 24.38 6.89
C GLU A 107 19.62 23.03 6.21
N ASN A 108 19.03 23.06 5.01
CA ASN A 108 18.66 21.85 4.26
C ASN A 108 19.66 21.48 3.16
N GLN A 109 20.91 21.95 3.24
CA GLN A 109 21.97 21.61 2.26
C GLN A 109 22.14 20.10 2.06
N TRP A 110 21.98 19.32 3.15
CA TRP A 110 22.04 17.85 3.13
C TRP A 110 21.06 17.19 2.14
N ALA A 111 19.97 17.87 1.77
CA ALA A 111 18.98 17.36 0.82
C ALA A 111 19.35 17.62 -0.65
N PHE A 112 20.37 18.46 -0.91
CA PHE A 112 20.80 18.88 -2.24
C PHE A 112 22.18 18.34 -2.64
N ASP A 113 22.97 17.85 -1.69
CA ASP A 113 24.27 17.25 -1.98
C ASP A 113 24.11 15.77 -2.40
N PRO A 114 24.66 15.35 -3.56
CA PRO A 114 24.73 13.94 -3.91
C PRO A 114 25.83 13.29 -3.06
N ASN A 115 25.43 12.44 -2.10
CA ASN A 115 26.38 11.53 -1.43
C ASN A 115 27.09 10.61 -2.43
#